data_AF-A0A9J6F248-F1
#
_entry.id   AF-A0A9J6F248-F1
#
_cell.length_a   1.000
_cell.length_b   1.000
_cell.length_c   1.000
_cell.angle_alpha   90.00
_cell.angle_beta   90.00
_cell.angle_gamma   90.00
#
_symmetry.space_group_name_H-M   'P 1'
#
loop_
_entity.id
_entity.type
_entity.pdbx_description
1 polymer ?
#
loop_
_entity_poly.entity_id
_entity_poly.type
_entity_poly.pdbx_seq_one_letter_code
_entity_poly.pdbx_strand_id
1 'polypeptide(L)'
;MVSANEAVRIHFYTPRDPVVIPNDGEVRIAEDLCVVAAKTCGISPVTCQLFGLYCPDLDIWFAPSAAVKDKDKTVNVHFRLRFKPPNMDRIRDDEAVLNYLYHQMRQDFVCGRVPELHQSKVQSRTLGLVITDVVRHLIEMGQTPQQGNYSFSDFMPSVLVGPWKMRVLKTRMTTALNECWQNSRQNAQRVKASEIYVNEFRSIVPDYVCEQFASQVDTDGRVWEIILQVNPYHPQLPGLRMRPRGPKENITWTQICSISDLCFVNMVPSNCTVEISRRNGIPQNLRFDSVSQMHSFVSLLDGYYRLTEKWTVNLCINLPTPSLTMLRAMRCHGPVGAKFAYQKLQEKGGHEAGWYLIRQSSSVYGEYRLDFLGRNAVPETLRIVQLEEGRFALDEAAPEEGIYPTLAKLISEAIRPTLDVELGYCVPPSEYDKTQLLLCRPPSLDVEKSALKRDPRECIHSGALTFTENRKDELPGKFTVEIKTFPRSFFVLYAQEFMVQCDRMLFWQCEAIVNSLGMVHSGSFGLVCEFLPLGSLDAYLHQHRSQLQAVDLVEAAKGLARALWYLGENEGAVSHEFCRSRQYDGTTQLDAVASDKLADRWSSSKRSERRRRHSVRLRQ
;
A
#
# COMPACT_ATOMS: atom_id res chain seq x y z
N MET A 1 20.47 19.90 -43.47
CA MET A 1 20.08 18.69 -42.72
C MET A 1 19.19 19.16 -41.59
N VAL A 2 17.88 18.87 -41.66
CA VAL A 2 16.91 19.19 -40.61
C VAL A 2 17.29 18.30 -39.42
N SER A 3 17.69 18.89 -38.29
CA SER A 3 17.97 18.13 -37.07
C SER A 3 16.70 17.36 -36.71
N ALA A 4 16.82 16.04 -36.54
CA ALA A 4 15.74 15.25 -35.98
C ALA A 4 15.45 15.84 -34.59
N ASN A 5 14.31 16.53 -34.42
CA ASN A 5 13.92 17.02 -33.11
C ASN A 5 13.75 15.82 -32.19
N GLU A 6 14.70 15.68 -31.27
CA GLU A 6 14.68 14.77 -30.15
C GLU A 6 13.34 14.94 -29.41
N ALA A 7 12.71 13.83 -29.02
CA ALA A 7 11.36 13.84 -28.49
C ALA A 7 11.11 12.61 -27.62
N VAL A 8 10.08 12.65 -26.77
CA VAL A 8 9.53 11.47 -26.12
C VAL A 8 8.29 11.04 -26.90
N ARG A 9 8.25 9.79 -27.36
CA ARG A 9 7.09 9.21 -28.05
C ARG A 9 6.42 8.17 -27.16
N ILE A 10 5.18 8.45 -26.76
CA ILE A 10 4.35 7.59 -25.92
C ILE A 10 3.43 6.76 -26.81
N HIS A 11 3.62 5.46 -26.80
CA HIS A 11 2.81 4.47 -27.51
C HIS A 11 1.71 3.91 -26.60
N PHE A 12 0.56 3.61 -27.21
CA PHE A 12 -0.62 3.08 -26.52
C PHE A 12 -0.99 1.69 -27.04
N TYR A 13 -1.72 0.93 -26.22
CA TYR A 13 -2.23 -0.39 -26.62
C TYR A 13 -3.60 -0.30 -27.32
N THR A 14 -4.39 0.72 -27.01
CA THR A 14 -5.63 1.05 -27.73
C THR A 14 -5.30 1.61 -29.12
N PRO A 15 -6.22 1.54 -30.11
CA PRO A 15 -6.01 2.06 -31.46
C PRO A 15 -6.01 3.60 -31.49
N ARG A 16 -4.95 4.20 -30.97
CA ARG A 16 -4.70 5.64 -30.89
C ARG A 16 -3.31 5.92 -31.42
N ASP A 17 -3.15 7.07 -32.06
CA ASP A 17 -1.84 7.53 -32.48
C ASP A 17 -0.93 7.81 -31.28
N PRO A 18 0.38 7.52 -31.38
CA PRO A 18 1.33 7.87 -30.33
C PRO A 18 1.37 9.37 -30.07
N VAL A 19 1.48 9.75 -28.79
CA VAL A 19 1.70 11.15 -28.40
C VAL A 19 3.19 11.44 -28.50
N VAL A 20 3.56 12.48 -29.26
CA VAL A 20 4.94 12.95 -29.41
C VAL A 20 5.10 14.25 -28.65
N ILE A 21 6.03 14.24 -27.70
CA ILE A 21 6.34 15.38 -26.85
C ILE A 21 7.71 15.93 -27.28
N PRO A 22 7.78 17.16 -27.82
CA PRO A 22 9.01 17.70 -28.38
C PRO A 22 10.05 17.99 -27.28
N ASN A 23 11.34 17.95 -27.63
CA ASN A 23 12.39 18.49 -26.78
C ASN A 23 12.39 20.02 -26.89
N ASP A 24 11.81 20.67 -25.88
CA ASP A 24 11.77 22.12 -25.66
C ASP A 24 12.78 22.56 -24.59
N GLY A 25 13.68 21.66 -24.16
CA GLY A 25 14.63 21.90 -23.08
C GLY A 25 14.06 21.63 -21.68
N GLU A 26 12.77 21.35 -21.54
CA GLU A 26 12.17 21.00 -20.25
C GLU A 26 12.44 19.55 -19.84
N VAL A 27 12.65 19.34 -18.54
CA VAL A 27 12.83 17.99 -18.00
C VAL A 27 11.49 17.25 -18.00
N ARG A 28 11.39 16.18 -18.78
CA ARG A 28 10.20 15.31 -18.82
C ARG A 28 10.29 14.23 -17.74
N ILE A 29 9.44 14.32 -16.73
CA ILE A 29 9.39 13.33 -15.65
C ILE A 29 8.40 12.21 -16.01
N ALA A 30 8.75 10.96 -15.69
CA ALA A 30 7.96 9.80 -16.07
C ALA A 30 6.52 9.84 -15.53
N GLU A 31 6.29 10.32 -14.30
CA GLU A 31 4.95 10.46 -13.74
C GLU A 31 4.08 11.48 -14.51
N ASP A 32 4.65 12.63 -14.90
CA ASP A 32 3.92 13.64 -15.67
C ASP A 32 3.54 13.13 -17.06
N LEU A 33 4.45 12.39 -17.70
CA LEU A 33 4.21 11.71 -18.96
C LEU A 33 3.12 10.63 -18.84
N CYS A 34 3.05 9.90 -17.72
CA CYS A 34 1.93 9.00 -17.41
C CYS A 34 0.61 9.76 -17.30
N VAL A 35 0.59 10.95 -16.69
CA VAL A 35 -0.63 11.77 -16.60
C VAL A 35 -1.09 12.24 -17.98
N VAL A 36 -0.15 12.68 -18.84
CA VAL A 36 -0.46 13.03 -20.24
C VAL A 36 -1.08 11.81 -20.95
N ALA A 37 -0.43 10.65 -20.85
CA ALA A 37 -0.89 9.41 -21.46
C ALA A 37 -2.28 8.99 -20.96
N ALA A 38 -2.52 9.06 -19.65
CA ALA A 38 -3.78 8.70 -19.03
C ALA A 38 -4.92 9.63 -19.47
N LYS A 39 -4.68 10.94 -19.53
CA LYS A 39 -5.62 11.92 -20.09
C LYS A 39 -6.00 11.57 -21.54
N THR A 40 -5.01 11.31 -22.39
CA THR A 40 -5.24 10.91 -23.79
C THR A 40 -6.07 9.63 -23.90
N CYS A 41 -5.91 8.70 -22.95
CA CYS A 41 -6.63 7.44 -22.91
C CYS A 41 -8.00 7.52 -22.22
N GLY A 42 -8.35 8.64 -21.59
CA GLY A 42 -9.56 8.79 -20.77
C GLY A 42 -9.52 8.02 -19.45
N ILE A 43 -8.34 7.71 -18.93
CA ILE A 43 -8.13 6.96 -17.68
C ILE A 43 -8.20 7.93 -16.50
N SER A 44 -9.00 7.60 -15.48
CA SER A 44 -9.23 8.49 -14.33
C SER A 44 -7.97 8.72 -13.48
N PRO A 45 -7.89 9.84 -12.73
CA PRO A 45 -6.79 10.10 -11.80
C PRO A 45 -6.56 8.98 -10.77
N VAL A 46 -7.63 8.31 -10.35
CA VAL A 46 -7.61 7.19 -9.41
C VAL A 46 -6.87 5.99 -10.01
N THR A 47 -7.29 5.53 -11.18
CA THR A 47 -6.79 4.29 -11.77
C THR A 47 -5.50 4.46 -12.55
N CYS A 48 -5.14 5.70 -12.93
CA CYS A 48 -3.82 6.04 -13.49
C CYS A 48 -2.67 5.58 -12.58
N GLN A 49 -2.91 5.47 -11.27
CA GLN A 49 -1.92 4.97 -10.31
C GLN A 49 -1.47 3.52 -10.59
N LEU A 50 -2.22 2.77 -11.40
CA LEU A 50 -1.87 1.40 -11.82
C LEU A 50 -0.90 1.35 -13.00
N PHE A 51 -0.59 2.49 -13.63
CA PHE A 51 0.17 2.57 -14.87
C PHE A 51 1.60 3.06 -14.66
N GLY A 52 2.47 2.74 -15.63
CA GLY A 52 3.82 3.24 -15.73
C GLY A 52 4.28 3.37 -17.18
N LEU A 53 5.51 3.84 -17.36
CA LEU A 53 6.17 3.90 -18.66
C LEU A 53 7.20 2.77 -18.79
N TYR A 54 6.99 1.91 -19.77
CA TYR A 54 7.91 0.85 -20.15
C TYR A 54 8.71 1.26 -21.39
N CYS A 55 10.03 1.10 -21.35
CA CYS A 55 10.91 1.36 -22.49
C CYS A 55 11.37 0.02 -23.08
N PRO A 56 10.87 -0.39 -24.27
CA PRO A 56 11.24 -1.66 -24.88
C PRO A 56 12.72 -1.75 -25.29
N ASP A 57 13.31 -0.63 -25.69
CA ASP A 57 14.71 -0.57 -26.15
C ASP A 57 15.70 -0.89 -25.02
N LEU A 58 15.31 -0.59 -23.78
CA LEU A 58 16.12 -0.79 -22.57
C LEU A 58 15.63 -1.96 -21.70
N ASP A 59 14.46 -2.53 -22.00
CA ASP A 59 13.77 -3.52 -21.18
C ASP A 59 13.64 -3.10 -19.70
N ILE A 60 13.21 -1.85 -19.48
CA ILE A 60 13.00 -1.28 -18.14
C ILE A 60 11.67 -0.55 -18.04
N TRP A 61 11.14 -0.52 -16.83
CA TRP A 61 10.16 0.50 -16.43
C TRP A 61 10.85 1.69 -15.79
N PHE A 62 10.46 2.89 -16.20
CA PHE A 62 10.91 4.11 -15.56
C PHE A 62 10.28 4.25 -14.16
N ALA A 63 11.11 4.61 -13.19
CA ALA A 63 10.62 5.05 -11.88
C ALA A 63 9.84 6.38 -12.02
N PRO A 64 8.85 6.67 -11.16
CA PRO A 64 8.01 7.87 -11.28
C PRO A 64 8.79 9.19 -11.38
N SER A 65 9.90 9.32 -10.64
CA SER A 65 10.78 10.51 -10.64
C SER A 65 11.84 10.52 -11.74
N ALA A 66 11.91 9.51 -12.59
CA ALA A 66 12.94 9.44 -13.63
C ALA A 66 12.73 10.51 -14.70
N ALA A 67 13.80 11.23 -15.03
CA ALA A 67 13.85 12.06 -16.22
C ALA A 67 13.93 11.17 -17.47
N VAL A 68 12.92 11.26 -18.33
CA VAL A 68 12.84 10.50 -19.58
C VAL A 68 13.48 11.35 -20.68
N LYS A 69 14.75 11.08 -20.97
CA LYS A 69 15.49 11.73 -22.04
C LYS A 69 16.60 10.84 -22.57
N ASP A 70 16.90 11.01 -23.84
CA ASP A 70 18.11 10.50 -24.50
C ASP A 70 18.76 11.68 -25.24
N LYS A 71 20.09 11.65 -25.35
CA LYS A 71 20.85 12.78 -25.92
C LYS A 71 20.81 12.84 -27.44
N ASP A 72 20.59 11.70 -28.09
CA ASP A 72 20.83 11.56 -29.54
C ASP A 72 19.60 11.01 -30.28
N LYS A 73 18.55 10.58 -29.56
CA LYS A 73 17.42 9.84 -30.13
C LYS A 73 16.08 10.17 -29.49
N THR A 74 15.01 9.94 -30.26
CA THR A 74 13.65 9.89 -29.72
C THR A 74 13.51 8.69 -28.78
N VAL A 75 13.05 8.91 -27.55
CA VAL A 75 12.78 7.83 -26.59
C VAL A 75 11.39 7.27 -26.84
N ASN A 76 11.31 5.98 -27.19
CA ASN A 76 10.03 5.29 -27.35
C ASN A 76 9.65 4.63 -26.04
N VAL A 77 8.50 5.02 -25.49
CA VAL A 77 7.93 4.46 -24.27
C VAL A 77 6.52 3.97 -24.51
N HIS A 78 6.12 2.94 -23.80
CA HIS A 78 4.77 2.40 -23.80
C HIS A 78 4.10 2.74 -22.48
N PHE A 79 2.97 3.43 -22.54
CA PHE A 79 2.09 3.60 -21.39
C PHE A 79 1.39 2.26 -21.12
N ARG A 80 1.60 1.68 -19.94
CA ARG A 80 1.26 0.27 -19.71
C ARG A 80 0.80 0.06 -18.27
N LEU A 81 -0.21 -0.78 -18.07
CA LEU A 81 -0.65 -1.20 -16.74
C LEU A 81 0.46 -2.06 -16.12
N ARG A 82 0.99 -1.59 -14.99
CA ARG A 82 2.13 -2.17 -14.27
C ARG A 82 1.72 -2.81 -12.96
N PHE A 83 0.79 -2.20 -12.25
CA PHE A 83 0.33 -2.70 -10.95
C PHE A 83 -0.98 -3.45 -11.14
N LYS A 84 -0.94 -4.75 -10.86
CA LYS A 84 -2.10 -5.63 -11.03
C LYS A 84 -3.08 -5.43 -9.85
N PRO A 85 -4.38 -5.17 -10.09
CA PRO A 85 -5.37 -5.22 -9.03
C PRO A 85 -5.73 -6.68 -8.68
N PRO A 86 -6.08 -6.98 -7.41
CA PRO A 86 -6.34 -8.35 -6.93
C PRO A 86 -7.51 -8.99 -7.70
N ASN A 87 -8.53 -8.20 -7.99
CA ASN A 87 -9.69 -8.57 -8.79
C ASN A 87 -10.10 -7.39 -9.69
N MET A 88 -11.06 -7.63 -10.58
CA MET A 88 -11.52 -6.62 -11.53
C MET A 88 -12.45 -5.58 -10.88
N ASP A 89 -13.00 -5.86 -9.68
CA ASP A 89 -13.93 -4.96 -8.99
C ASP A 89 -13.28 -3.62 -8.65
N ARG A 90 -11.97 -3.63 -8.39
CA ARG A 90 -11.17 -2.42 -8.12
C ARG A 90 -11.10 -1.43 -9.28
N ILE A 91 -11.35 -1.89 -10.51
CA ILE A 91 -11.30 -1.08 -11.73
C ILE A 91 -12.58 -1.19 -12.56
N ARG A 92 -13.64 -1.75 -11.98
CA ARG A 92 -14.89 -2.04 -12.70
C ARG A 92 -15.55 -0.77 -13.23
N ASP A 93 -15.49 0.31 -12.45
CA ASP A 93 -16.14 1.57 -12.78
C ASP A 93 -15.31 2.43 -13.76
N ASP A 94 -14.14 1.97 -14.18
CA ASP A 94 -13.27 2.65 -15.15
C ASP A 94 -13.20 1.85 -16.47
N GLU A 95 -14.19 2.09 -17.33
CA GLU A 95 -14.31 1.42 -18.63
C GLU A 95 -13.07 1.63 -19.51
N ALA A 96 -12.42 2.80 -19.41
CA ALA A 96 -11.22 3.10 -20.17
C ALA A 96 -10.06 2.16 -19.80
N VAL A 97 -9.87 1.90 -18.50
CA VAL A 97 -8.85 0.96 -18.02
C VAL A 97 -9.17 -0.48 -18.44
N LEU A 98 -10.42 -0.91 -18.36
CA LEU A 98 -10.83 -2.25 -18.80
C LEU A 98 -10.54 -2.46 -20.29
N ASN A 99 -10.92 -1.48 -21.12
CA ASN A 99 -10.63 -1.50 -22.54
C ASN A 99 -9.12 -1.48 -22.81
N TYR A 100 -8.36 -0.67 -22.07
CA TYR A 100 -6.91 -0.61 -22.21
C TYR A 100 -6.23 -1.94 -21.86
N LEU A 101 -6.62 -2.55 -20.73
CA LEU A 101 -6.09 -3.83 -20.28
C LEU A 101 -6.39 -4.95 -21.28
N TYR A 102 -7.61 -4.98 -21.83
CA TYR A 102 -7.97 -5.88 -22.92
C TYR A 102 -7.00 -5.76 -24.10
N HIS A 103 -6.81 -4.54 -24.61
CA HIS A 103 -5.92 -4.31 -25.75
C HIS A 103 -4.45 -4.64 -25.43
N GLN A 104 -4.02 -4.40 -24.19
CA GLN A 104 -2.69 -4.77 -23.71
C GLN A 104 -2.48 -6.29 -23.71
N MET A 105 -3.41 -7.03 -23.11
CA MET A 105 -3.40 -8.51 -23.10
C MET A 105 -3.45 -9.08 -24.50
N ARG A 106 -4.34 -8.55 -25.35
CA ARG A 106 -4.48 -8.95 -26.75
C ARG A 106 -3.17 -8.77 -27.51
N GLN A 107 -2.55 -7.60 -27.43
CA GLN A 107 -1.31 -7.33 -28.15
C GLN A 107 -0.18 -8.23 -27.66
N ASP A 108 -0.04 -8.41 -26.34
CA ASP A 108 0.97 -9.32 -25.78
C ASP A 108 0.73 -10.76 -26.22
N PHE A 109 -0.52 -11.21 -26.22
CA PHE A 109 -0.89 -12.51 -26.73
C PHE A 109 -0.50 -12.64 -28.19
N VAL A 110 -1.04 -11.81 -29.10
CA VAL A 110 -0.81 -11.91 -30.55
C VAL A 110 0.68 -11.80 -30.92
N CYS A 111 1.45 -10.96 -30.23
CA CYS A 111 2.90 -10.84 -30.43
C CYS A 111 3.70 -12.03 -29.84
N GLY A 112 3.05 -13.01 -29.22
CA GLY A 112 3.70 -14.19 -28.64
C GLY A 112 4.47 -13.91 -27.34
N ARG A 113 4.20 -12.79 -26.66
CA ARG A 113 4.85 -12.40 -25.39
C ARG A 113 4.29 -13.14 -24.16
N VAL A 114 3.31 -14.02 -24.36
CA VAL A 114 2.62 -14.77 -23.29
C VAL A 114 2.73 -16.28 -23.59
N PRO A 115 3.92 -16.87 -23.42
CA PRO A 115 4.19 -18.25 -23.82
C PRO A 115 3.35 -19.30 -23.08
N GLU A 116 2.78 -18.96 -21.92
CA GLU A 116 1.85 -19.80 -21.16
C GLU A 116 0.61 -20.19 -21.97
N LEU A 117 0.13 -19.29 -22.84
CA LEU A 117 -1.00 -19.53 -23.74
C LEU A 117 -0.64 -20.46 -24.90
N HIS A 118 0.64 -20.75 -25.14
CA HIS A 118 1.07 -21.66 -26.21
C HIS A 118 1.08 -23.13 -25.78
N GLN A 119 0.86 -23.41 -24.50
CA GLN A 119 0.96 -24.76 -23.95
C GLN A 119 -0.23 -25.63 -24.37
N SER A 120 0.03 -26.87 -24.80
CA SER A 120 -1.01 -27.81 -25.27
C SER A 120 -2.14 -28.02 -24.27
N LYS A 121 -1.84 -27.97 -22.96
CA LYS A 121 -2.81 -28.18 -21.87
C LYS A 121 -3.91 -27.12 -21.79
N VAL A 122 -3.67 -25.90 -22.30
CA VAL A 122 -4.64 -24.77 -22.30
C VAL A 122 -5.05 -24.37 -23.71
N GLN A 123 -4.74 -25.19 -24.72
CA GLN A 123 -4.96 -24.85 -26.13
C GLN A 123 -6.43 -24.56 -26.44
N SER A 124 -7.37 -25.36 -25.94
CA SER A 124 -8.80 -25.15 -26.16
C SER A 124 -9.28 -23.80 -25.62
N ARG A 125 -8.88 -23.45 -24.40
CA ARG A 125 -9.18 -22.16 -23.76
C ARG A 125 -8.54 -20.99 -24.51
N THR A 126 -7.31 -21.18 -24.98
CA THR A 126 -6.59 -20.19 -25.81
C THR A 126 -7.31 -19.96 -27.14
N LEU A 127 -7.79 -21.00 -27.82
CA LEU A 127 -8.63 -20.85 -29.01
C LEU A 127 -9.94 -20.13 -28.67
N GLY A 128 -10.50 -20.34 -27.48
CA GLY A 128 -11.63 -19.56 -26.95
C GLY A 128 -11.34 -18.05 -26.99
N LEU A 129 -10.18 -17.61 -26.48
CA LEU A 129 -9.76 -16.21 -26.54
C LEU A 129 -9.70 -15.68 -27.98
N VAL A 130 -9.16 -16.46 -28.91
CA VAL A 130 -9.13 -16.09 -30.34
C VAL A 130 -10.54 -15.87 -30.88
N ILE A 131 -11.46 -16.81 -30.61
CA ILE A 131 -12.85 -16.69 -31.06
C ILE A 131 -13.51 -15.45 -30.46
N THR A 132 -13.33 -15.21 -29.16
CA THR A 132 -13.85 -14.02 -28.47
C THR A 132 -13.32 -12.73 -29.10
N ASP A 133 -12.04 -12.68 -29.49
CA ASP A 133 -11.43 -11.53 -30.15
C ASP A 133 -11.96 -11.30 -31.59
N VAL A 134 -12.21 -12.38 -32.33
CA VAL A 134 -12.88 -12.30 -33.65
C VAL A 134 -14.31 -11.78 -33.51
N VAL A 135 -15.08 -12.28 -32.53
CA VAL A 135 -16.44 -11.77 -32.26
C VAL A 135 -16.41 -10.28 -31.95
N ARG A 136 -15.51 -9.83 -31.06
CA ARG A 136 -15.33 -8.40 -30.78
C ARG A 136 -15.07 -7.62 -32.07
N HIS A 137 -14.11 -8.07 -32.89
CA HIS A 137 -13.77 -7.39 -34.14
C HIS A 137 -14.98 -7.25 -35.06
N LEU A 138 -15.74 -8.33 -35.25
CA LEU A 138 -16.95 -8.32 -36.07
C LEU A 138 -18.01 -7.34 -35.55
N ILE A 139 -18.24 -7.32 -34.23
CA ILE A 139 -19.18 -6.37 -33.61
C ILE A 139 -18.74 -4.92 -33.88
N GLU A 140 -17.45 -4.61 -33.66
CA GLU A 140 -16.91 -3.26 -33.87
C GLU A 140 -16.92 -2.81 -35.34
N MET A 141 -16.76 -3.75 -36.27
CA MET A 141 -16.85 -3.49 -37.70
C MET A 141 -18.30 -3.49 -38.23
N GLY A 142 -19.29 -3.80 -37.39
CA GLY A 142 -20.69 -3.94 -37.82
C GLY A 142 -20.92 -5.10 -38.80
N GLN A 143 -20.11 -6.16 -38.73
CA GLN A 143 -20.15 -7.32 -39.64
C GLN A 143 -20.66 -8.57 -38.92
N THR A 144 -21.31 -9.46 -39.66
CA THR A 144 -21.73 -10.78 -39.16
C THR A 144 -20.65 -11.84 -39.45
N PRO A 145 -20.62 -12.98 -38.72
CA PRO A 145 -19.66 -14.06 -38.99
C PRO A 145 -19.68 -14.60 -40.43
N GLN A 146 -20.80 -14.48 -41.14
CA GLN A 146 -21.00 -14.93 -42.53
C GLN A 146 -20.48 -13.92 -43.57
N GLN A 147 -20.54 -12.62 -43.25
CA GLN A 147 -20.20 -11.54 -44.18
C GLN A 147 -18.84 -10.90 -43.87
N GLY A 148 -18.28 -11.16 -42.68
CA GLY A 148 -17.07 -10.53 -42.20
C GLY A 148 -15.81 -11.01 -42.92
N ASN A 149 -14.89 -10.08 -43.14
CA ASN A 149 -13.57 -10.38 -43.71
C ASN A 149 -12.54 -10.54 -42.58
N TYR A 150 -12.30 -11.78 -42.14
CA TYR A 150 -11.33 -12.09 -41.08
C TYR A 150 -10.62 -13.42 -41.34
N SER A 151 -9.40 -13.54 -40.84
CA SER A 151 -8.72 -14.83 -40.68
C SER A 151 -8.42 -15.06 -39.21
N PHE A 152 -8.73 -16.26 -38.68
CA PHE A 152 -8.41 -16.63 -37.30
C PHE A 152 -6.92 -16.50 -36.98
N SER A 153 -6.03 -16.62 -37.97
CA SER A 153 -4.58 -16.44 -37.81
C SER A 153 -4.19 -15.05 -37.32
N ASP A 154 -5.00 -14.03 -37.63
CA ASP A 154 -4.65 -12.63 -37.36
C ASP A 154 -4.88 -12.24 -35.89
N PHE A 155 -5.50 -13.15 -35.14
CA PHE A 155 -5.89 -13.00 -33.73
C PHE A 155 -5.12 -13.96 -32.82
N MET A 156 -4.04 -14.57 -33.30
CA MET A 156 -3.18 -15.45 -32.48
C MET A 156 -1.71 -15.38 -32.93
N PRO A 157 -0.77 -15.81 -32.07
CA PRO A 157 0.65 -15.92 -32.40
C PRO A 157 0.96 -16.82 -33.58
N SER A 158 1.97 -16.44 -34.35
CA SER A 158 2.49 -17.25 -35.45
C SER A 158 2.89 -18.67 -35.04
N VAL A 159 3.35 -18.87 -33.79
CA VAL A 159 3.68 -20.20 -33.25
C VAL A 159 2.46 -21.13 -33.12
N LEU A 160 1.25 -20.57 -33.03
CA LEU A 160 -0.01 -21.34 -33.01
C LEU A 160 -0.57 -21.57 -34.42
N VAL A 161 -0.14 -20.77 -35.40
CA VAL A 161 -0.57 -20.88 -36.80
C VAL A 161 0.21 -21.98 -37.51
N GLY A 162 -0.48 -23.04 -37.91
CA GLY A 162 0.09 -24.11 -38.74
C GLY A 162 -0.91 -24.56 -39.81
N PRO A 163 -0.54 -24.69 -41.10
CA PRO A 163 -1.49 -24.99 -42.18
C PRO A 163 -2.37 -26.23 -41.91
N TRP A 164 -1.74 -27.31 -41.44
CA TRP A 164 -2.43 -28.54 -41.05
C TRP A 164 -3.34 -28.35 -39.84
N LYS A 165 -2.86 -27.69 -38.77
CA LYS A 165 -3.66 -27.38 -37.57
C LYS A 165 -4.87 -26.53 -37.93
N MET A 166 -4.69 -25.49 -38.75
CA MET A 166 -5.77 -24.61 -39.19
C MET A 166 -6.80 -25.34 -40.05
N ARG A 167 -6.39 -26.24 -40.94
CA ARG A 167 -7.32 -27.07 -41.72
C ARG A 167 -8.22 -27.93 -40.84
N VAL A 168 -7.68 -28.51 -39.77
CA VAL A 168 -8.43 -29.36 -38.83
C VAL A 168 -9.31 -28.53 -37.89
N LEU A 169 -8.82 -27.37 -37.43
CA LEU A 169 -9.52 -26.55 -36.43
C LEU A 169 -10.59 -25.64 -37.04
N LYS A 170 -10.48 -25.29 -38.34
CA LYS A 170 -11.35 -24.30 -38.99
C LYS A 170 -12.84 -24.54 -38.74
N THR A 171 -13.34 -25.76 -38.99
CA THR A 171 -14.77 -26.07 -38.79
C THR A 171 -15.20 -25.86 -37.34
N ARG A 172 -14.42 -26.35 -36.38
CA ARG A 172 -14.72 -26.21 -34.94
C ARG A 172 -14.70 -24.75 -34.50
N MET A 173 -13.72 -23.99 -34.99
CA MET A 173 -13.59 -22.55 -34.71
C MET A 173 -14.74 -21.76 -35.31
N THR A 174 -15.19 -22.09 -36.53
CA THR A 174 -16.37 -21.47 -37.14
C THR A 174 -17.66 -21.80 -36.38
N THR A 175 -17.85 -23.03 -35.91
CA THR A 175 -18.99 -23.38 -35.05
C THR A 175 -18.96 -22.56 -33.75
N ALA A 176 -17.83 -22.58 -33.03
CA ALA A 176 -17.66 -21.82 -31.80
C ALA A 176 -17.83 -20.32 -31.99
N LEU A 177 -17.42 -19.77 -33.14
CA LEU A 177 -17.64 -18.37 -33.50
C LEU A 177 -19.13 -18.02 -33.58
N ASN A 178 -19.93 -18.85 -34.24
CA ASN A 178 -21.36 -18.61 -34.36
C ASN A 178 -22.08 -18.70 -33.00
N GLU A 179 -21.69 -19.67 -32.16
CA GLU A 179 -22.21 -19.79 -30.79
C GLU A 179 -21.82 -18.59 -29.93
N CYS A 180 -20.55 -18.18 -29.97
CA CYS A 180 -20.06 -17.02 -29.24
C CYS A 180 -20.74 -15.72 -29.70
N TRP A 181 -20.94 -15.56 -31.02
CA TRP A 181 -21.67 -14.44 -31.61
C TRP A 181 -23.10 -14.31 -31.05
N GLN A 182 -23.85 -15.41 -31.01
CA GLN A 182 -25.22 -15.41 -30.47
C GLN A 182 -25.25 -15.05 -28.98
N ASN A 183 -24.29 -15.55 -28.19
CA ASN A 183 -24.21 -15.30 -26.76
C ASN A 183 -23.63 -13.91 -26.39
N SER A 184 -22.93 -13.25 -27.32
CA SER A 184 -22.29 -11.95 -27.09
C SER A 184 -23.28 -10.80 -26.87
N ARG A 185 -24.56 -10.97 -27.27
CA ARG A 185 -25.57 -9.92 -27.33
C ARG A 185 -25.12 -8.69 -28.14
N GLN A 186 -24.19 -8.89 -29.07
CA GLN A 186 -23.58 -7.85 -29.91
C GLN A 186 -23.01 -6.68 -29.10
N ASN A 187 -22.52 -6.94 -27.89
CA ASN A 187 -21.94 -5.94 -27.00
C ASN A 187 -20.42 -6.11 -26.91
N ALA A 188 -19.67 -5.30 -27.67
CA ALA A 188 -18.21 -5.36 -27.70
C ALA A 188 -17.58 -5.07 -26.32
N GLN A 189 -18.17 -4.16 -25.53
CA GLN A 189 -17.71 -3.88 -24.18
C GLN A 189 -17.79 -5.13 -23.31
N ARG A 190 -18.92 -5.84 -23.30
CA ARG A 190 -19.09 -7.11 -22.58
C ARG A 190 -18.07 -8.18 -23.01
N VAL A 191 -17.78 -8.26 -24.31
CA VAL A 191 -16.81 -9.22 -24.88
C VAL A 191 -15.38 -8.90 -24.42
N LYS A 192 -15.01 -7.63 -24.40
CA LYS A 192 -13.70 -7.16 -23.90
C LYS A 192 -13.57 -7.24 -22.39
N ALA A 193 -14.64 -6.88 -21.69
CA ALA A 193 -14.67 -6.55 -20.27
C ALA A 193 -14.24 -7.71 -19.39
N SER A 194 -14.17 -7.40 -18.09
CA SER A 194 -13.95 -8.35 -17.01
C SER A 194 -14.65 -9.68 -17.31
N GLU A 195 -15.92 -9.72 -17.65
CA GLU A 195 -16.70 -10.97 -17.73
C GLU A 195 -16.25 -12.06 -18.72
N ILE A 196 -15.58 -11.75 -19.84
CA ILE A 196 -15.22 -12.78 -20.85
C ILE A 196 -13.72 -12.82 -21.12
N TYR A 197 -13.19 -11.98 -22.02
CA TYR A 197 -11.79 -12.12 -22.47
C TYR A 197 -10.79 -11.88 -21.33
N VAL A 198 -10.93 -10.77 -20.60
CA VAL A 198 -9.97 -10.40 -19.55
C VAL A 198 -9.99 -11.39 -18.38
N ASN A 199 -11.17 -11.84 -17.92
CA ASN A 199 -11.23 -12.86 -16.85
C ASN A 199 -10.67 -14.21 -17.31
N GLU A 200 -11.02 -14.66 -18.52
CA GLU A 200 -10.53 -15.94 -19.03
C GLU A 200 -9.01 -15.91 -19.21
N PHE A 201 -8.47 -14.82 -19.77
CA PHE A 201 -7.03 -14.60 -19.87
C PHE A 201 -6.35 -14.67 -18.49
N ARG A 202 -6.86 -13.94 -17.49
CA ARG A 202 -6.32 -13.94 -16.13
C ARG A 202 -6.42 -15.31 -15.45
N SER A 203 -7.46 -16.08 -15.77
CA SER A 203 -7.64 -17.44 -15.25
C SER A 203 -6.60 -18.41 -15.83
N ILE A 204 -6.23 -18.25 -17.10
CA ILE A 204 -5.20 -19.07 -17.75
C ILE A 204 -3.79 -18.62 -17.33
N VAL A 205 -3.56 -17.32 -17.23
CA VAL A 205 -2.25 -16.71 -16.95
C VAL A 205 -2.34 -15.82 -15.69
N PRO A 206 -2.43 -16.42 -14.49
CA PRO A 206 -2.57 -15.66 -13.25
C PRO A 206 -1.37 -14.76 -12.97
N ASP A 207 -0.18 -15.07 -13.48
CA ASP A 207 1.03 -14.30 -13.27
C ASP A 207 1.23 -13.17 -14.30
N TYR A 208 0.26 -12.91 -15.18
CA TYR A 208 0.33 -11.78 -16.12
C TYR A 208 0.53 -10.46 -15.35
N VAL A 209 1.45 -9.60 -15.84
CA VAL A 209 1.94 -8.36 -15.20
C VAL A 209 2.87 -8.57 -13.99
N CYS A 210 3.13 -9.81 -13.53
CA CYS A 210 4.15 -10.04 -12.52
C CYS A 210 5.55 -9.95 -13.13
N GLU A 211 6.39 -9.06 -12.61
CA GLU A 211 7.74 -8.80 -13.13
C GLU A 211 8.78 -9.72 -12.47
N GLN A 212 9.78 -10.12 -13.26
CA GLN A 212 10.94 -10.89 -12.79
C GLN A 212 12.22 -10.08 -13.02
N PHE A 213 13.17 -10.19 -12.11
CA PHE A 213 14.45 -9.48 -12.18
C PHE A 213 15.60 -10.44 -11.92
N ALA A 214 16.63 -10.38 -12.77
CA ALA A 214 17.91 -11.01 -12.47
C ALA A 214 18.64 -10.17 -11.40
N SER A 215 19.16 -10.84 -10.38
CA SER A 215 19.86 -10.20 -9.28
C SER A 215 20.85 -11.18 -8.65
N GLN A 216 21.63 -10.69 -7.70
CA GLN A 216 22.61 -11.44 -6.93
C GLN A 216 22.34 -11.26 -5.44
N VAL A 217 22.53 -12.32 -4.66
CA VAL A 217 22.50 -12.28 -3.19
C VAL A 217 23.84 -12.78 -2.64
N ASP A 218 24.35 -12.11 -1.61
CA ASP A 218 25.49 -12.60 -0.84
C ASP A 218 24.97 -13.40 0.36
N THR A 219 25.39 -14.65 0.48
CA THR A 219 25.12 -15.51 1.64
C THR A 219 26.42 -16.13 2.10
N ASP A 220 26.85 -15.79 3.31
CA ASP A 220 28.09 -16.26 3.93
C ASP A 220 29.35 -16.01 3.07
N GLY A 221 29.41 -14.85 2.39
CA GLY A 221 30.52 -14.46 1.53
C GLY A 221 30.51 -15.13 0.16
N ARG A 222 29.44 -15.85 -0.19
CA ARG A 222 29.22 -16.43 -1.52
C ARG A 222 28.11 -15.69 -2.24
N VAL A 223 28.43 -15.24 -3.44
CA VAL A 223 27.48 -14.56 -4.32
C VAL A 223 26.73 -15.60 -5.17
N TRP A 224 25.41 -15.58 -5.07
CA TRP A 224 24.51 -16.44 -5.83
C TRP A 224 23.70 -15.61 -6.81
N GLU A 225 23.64 -16.05 -8.07
CA GLU A 225 22.70 -15.48 -9.03
C GLU A 225 21.29 -16.00 -8.77
N ILE A 226 20.33 -15.09 -8.73
CA ILE A 226 18.93 -15.37 -8.43
C ILE A 226 18.01 -14.68 -9.42
N ILE A 227 16.78 -15.20 -9.51
CA ILE A 227 15.66 -14.53 -10.14
C ILE A 227 14.67 -14.13 -9.04
N LEU A 228 14.42 -12.83 -8.94
CA LEU A 228 13.38 -12.25 -8.11
C LEU A 228 12.07 -12.25 -8.88
N GLN A 229 10.95 -12.37 -8.18
CA GLN A 229 9.63 -12.10 -8.73
C GLN A 229 8.78 -11.36 -7.71
N VAL A 230 8.09 -10.32 -8.19
CA VAL A 230 7.07 -9.61 -7.42
C VAL A 230 5.70 -10.10 -7.86
N ASN A 231 5.04 -10.88 -7.02
CA ASN A 231 3.68 -11.36 -7.22
C ASN A 231 2.88 -11.20 -5.91
N PRO A 232 2.21 -10.05 -5.72
CA PRO A 232 1.49 -9.74 -4.48
C PRO A 232 0.41 -10.77 -4.10
N TYR A 233 -0.09 -11.55 -5.07
CA TYR A 233 -1.24 -12.44 -4.89
C TYR A 233 -0.89 -13.91 -5.14
N HIS A 234 0.39 -14.28 -5.12
CA HIS A 234 0.77 -15.68 -5.28
C HIS A 234 0.10 -16.53 -4.19
N PRO A 235 -0.56 -17.66 -4.51
CA PRO A 235 -1.41 -18.35 -3.54
C PRO A 235 -0.68 -18.88 -2.31
N GLN A 236 0.61 -19.23 -2.43
CA GLN A 236 1.41 -19.77 -1.32
C GLN A 236 2.54 -18.84 -0.85
N LEU A 237 3.02 -17.93 -1.71
CA LEU A 237 4.25 -17.16 -1.49
C LEU A 237 4.04 -15.71 -1.96
N PRO A 238 3.04 -14.99 -1.43
CA PRO A 238 2.67 -13.67 -1.91
C PRO A 238 3.76 -12.62 -1.64
N GLY A 239 3.77 -11.56 -2.45
CA GLY A 239 4.72 -10.46 -2.33
C GLY A 239 5.99 -10.71 -3.12
N LEU A 240 7.14 -10.64 -2.45
CA LEU A 240 8.44 -10.80 -3.06
C LEU A 240 8.99 -12.21 -2.79
N ARG A 241 9.38 -12.90 -3.87
CA ARG A 241 9.99 -14.23 -3.82
C ARG A 241 11.24 -14.30 -4.68
N MET A 242 12.11 -15.25 -4.38
CA MET A 242 13.34 -15.50 -5.11
C MET A 242 13.51 -16.97 -5.45
N ARG A 243 14.36 -17.26 -6.43
CA ARG A 243 14.89 -18.60 -6.70
C ARG A 243 16.32 -18.51 -7.24
N PRO A 244 17.15 -19.55 -7.09
CA PRO A 244 18.43 -19.63 -7.78
C PRO A 244 18.27 -19.58 -9.32
N ARG A 245 19.25 -18.97 -9.99
CA ARG A 245 19.37 -19.02 -11.45
C ARG A 245 19.99 -20.36 -11.84
N GLY A 246 19.18 -21.27 -12.39
CA GLY A 246 19.63 -22.62 -12.78
C GLY A 246 18.63 -23.31 -13.73
N PRO A 247 18.98 -24.52 -14.24
CA PRO A 247 18.13 -25.29 -15.13
C PRO A 247 16.78 -25.64 -14.48
N LYS A 248 15.72 -25.73 -15.31
CA LYS A 248 14.31 -25.75 -14.86
C LYS A 248 13.91 -26.96 -14.00
N GLU A 249 14.73 -28.00 -13.95
CA GLU A 249 14.35 -29.31 -13.41
C GLU A 249 14.34 -29.37 -11.87
N ASN A 250 14.91 -28.38 -11.16
CA ASN A 250 14.87 -28.29 -9.68
C ASN A 250 14.73 -26.84 -9.18
N ILE A 251 13.73 -26.11 -9.69
CA ILE A 251 13.45 -24.74 -9.24
C ILE A 251 12.63 -24.76 -7.94
N THR A 252 13.25 -24.36 -6.84
CA THR A 252 12.54 -24.06 -5.59
C THR A 252 12.44 -22.54 -5.41
N TRP A 253 11.22 -22.04 -5.24
CA TRP A 253 10.97 -20.66 -4.87
C TRP A 253 10.96 -20.52 -3.34
N THR A 254 11.54 -19.43 -2.87
CA THR A 254 11.52 -19.04 -1.45
C THR A 254 10.94 -17.64 -1.32
N GLN A 255 10.03 -17.45 -0.38
CA GLN A 255 9.47 -16.13 -0.09
C GLN A 255 10.48 -15.28 0.67
N ILE A 256 10.66 -14.03 0.25
CA ILE A 256 11.40 -13.02 1.02
C ILE A 256 10.44 -12.38 2.03
N CYS A 257 9.34 -11.80 1.56
CA CYS A 257 8.33 -11.17 2.41
C CYS A 257 7.04 -10.89 1.63
N SER A 258 5.92 -10.66 2.33
CA SER A 258 4.73 -10.09 1.71
C SER A 258 4.94 -8.59 1.41
N ILE A 259 4.01 -7.97 0.67
CA ILE A 259 4.03 -6.50 0.49
C ILE A 259 3.83 -5.78 1.83
N SER A 260 2.98 -6.32 2.70
CA SER A 260 2.64 -5.74 4.02
C SER A 260 3.80 -5.80 5.02
N ASP A 261 4.77 -6.68 4.80
CA ASP A 261 5.95 -6.81 5.64
C ASP A 261 7.04 -5.78 5.31
N LEU A 262 6.94 -5.07 4.18
CA LEU A 262 7.93 -4.06 3.78
C LEU A 262 7.91 -2.87 4.74
N CYS A 263 9.09 -2.41 5.17
CA CYS A 263 9.23 -1.25 6.04
C CYS A 263 9.90 -0.08 5.31
N PHE A 264 11.13 -0.28 4.83
CA PHE A 264 11.86 0.70 4.03
C PHE A 264 12.86 -0.01 3.11
N VAL A 265 13.24 0.68 2.04
CA VAL A 265 14.19 0.19 1.04
C VAL A 265 15.30 1.22 0.89
N ASN A 266 16.54 0.80 1.12
CA ASN A 266 17.72 1.61 0.89
C ASN A 266 18.39 1.21 -0.43
N MET A 267 18.95 2.18 -1.15
CA MET A 267 19.67 1.93 -2.40
C MET A 267 21.07 2.53 -2.32
N VAL A 268 22.02 1.81 -2.89
CA VAL A 268 23.41 2.23 -3.04
C VAL A 268 23.74 2.21 -4.54
N PRO A 269 23.51 3.32 -5.27
CA PRO A 269 23.70 3.37 -6.72
C PRO A 269 25.14 3.10 -7.18
N SER A 270 26.13 3.40 -6.35
CA SER A 270 27.56 3.22 -6.68
C SER A 270 27.96 1.77 -6.90
N ASN A 271 27.23 0.81 -6.32
CA ASN A 271 27.45 -0.62 -6.51
C ASN A 271 26.17 -1.39 -6.87
N CYS A 272 25.11 -0.69 -7.29
CA CYS A 272 23.81 -1.24 -7.69
C CYS A 272 23.16 -2.15 -6.62
N THR A 273 23.34 -1.84 -5.32
CA THR A 273 22.82 -2.66 -4.22
C THR A 273 21.54 -2.07 -3.65
N VAL A 274 20.60 -2.94 -3.28
CA VAL A 274 19.35 -2.64 -2.58
C VAL A 274 19.32 -3.43 -1.29
N GLU A 275 19.00 -2.74 -0.19
CA GLU A 275 18.69 -3.36 1.08
C GLU A 275 17.19 -3.21 1.36
N ILE A 276 16.50 -4.33 1.56
CA ILE A 276 15.08 -4.38 1.89
C ILE A 276 14.93 -4.69 3.37
N SER A 277 14.44 -3.72 4.13
CA SER A 277 14.06 -3.91 5.52
C SER A 277 12.60 -4.36 5.63
N ARG A 278 12.37 -5.35 6.48
CA ARG A 278 11.08 -6.03 6.67
C ARG A 278 10.72 -6.10 8.15
N ARG A 279 9.42 -6.20 8.45
CA ARG A 279 8.86 -6.24 9.80
C ARG A 279 9.52 -7.32 10.68
N ASN A 280 9.75 -8.49 10.07
CA ASN A 280 10.35 -9.66 10.70
C ASN A 280 11.49 -10.22 9.86
N GLY A 281 12.54 -10.72 10.51
CA GLY A 281 13.69 -11.35 9.84
C GLY A 281 14.81 -10.37 9.48
N ILE A 282 15.88 -10.94 8.92
CA ILE A 282 17.10 -10.19 8.53
C ILE A 282 16.81 -9.37 7.27
N PRO A 283 17.29 -8.12 7.14
CA PRO A 283 17.19 -7.35 5.90
C PRO A 283 17.75 -8.13 4.70
N GLN A 284 17.09 -8.00 3.55
CA GLN A 284 17.51 -8.68 2.33
C GLN A 284 18.37 -7.75 1.48
N ASN A 285 19.64 -8.11 1.30
CA ASN A 285 20.55 -7.41 0.39
C ASN A 285 20.51 -8.06 -1.00
N LEU A 286 20.44 -7.22 -2.03
CA LEU A 286 20.30 -7.61 -3.44
C LEU A 286 21.19 -6.72 -4.30
N ARG A 287 21.90 -7.30 -5.26
CA ARG A 287 22.70 -6.54 -6.24
C ARG A 287 22.15 -6.71 -7.65
N PHE A 288 22.08 -5.62 -8.40
CA PHE A 288 21.57 -5.57 -9.77
C PHE A 288 22.69 -5.27 -10.76
N ASP A 289 22.46 -5.61 -12.03
CA ASP A 289 23.42 -5.36 -13.10
C ASP A 289 23.54 -3.87 -13.46
N SER A 290 22.49 -3.08 -13.20
CA SER A 290 22.48 -1.65 -13.49
C SER A 290 21.58 -0.87 -12.52
N VAL A 291 21.88 0.43 -12.39
CA VAL A 291 21.04 1.38 -11.64
C VAL A 291 19.64 1.46 -12.23
N SER A 292 19.49 1.35 -13.56
CA SER A 292 18.18 1.37 -14.22
C SER A 292 17.30 0.17 -13.83
N GLN A 293 17.85 -1.04 -13.82
CA GLN A 293 17.15 -2.24 -13.34
C GLN A 293 16.82 -2.13 -11.85
N MET A 294 17.76 -1.64 -11.05
CA MET A 294 17.56 -1.36 -9.63
C MET A 294 16.39 -0.39 -9.38
N HIS A 295 16.36 0.75 -10.08
CA HIS A 295 15.26 1.72 -9.98
C HIS A 295 13.93 1.13 -10.44
N SER A 296 13.96 0.32 -11.50
CA SER A 296 12.77 -0.38 -12.00
C SER A 296 12.19 -1.32 -10.93
N PHE A 297 13.04 -2.12 -10.29
CA PHE A 297 12.64 -3.01 -9.20
C PHE A 297 12.13 -2.26 -7.97
N VAL A 298 12.85 -1.24 -7.49
CA VAL A 298 12.47 -0.50 -6.28
C VAL A 298 11.16 0.26 -6.51
N SER A 299 10.95 0.87 -7.69
CA SER A 299 9.69 1.53 -8.02
C SER A 299 8.49 0.58 -8.10
N LEU A 300 8.72 -0.69 -8.45
CA LEU A 300 7.68 -1.72 -8.41
C LEU A 300 7.25 -2.05 -6.97
N LEU A 301 8.22 -2.28 -6.08
CA LEU A 301 7.91 -2.54 -4.66
C LEU A 301 7.23 -1.34 -4.01
N ASP A 302 7.74 -0.14 -4.28
CA ASP A 302 7.17 1.12 -3.79
C ASP A 302 5.72 1.30 -4.24
N GLY A 303 5.45 1.14 -5.54
CA GLY A 303 4.10 1.29 -6.08
C GLY A 303 3.13 0.25 -5.52
N TYR A 304 3.52 -1.03 -5.41
CA TYR A 304 2.66 -2.03 -4.76
C TYR A 304 2.44 -1.71 -3.27
N TYR A 305 3.46 -1.30 -2.53
CA TYR A 305 3.29 -0.90 -1.14
C TYR A 305 2.31 0.26 -0.97
N ARG A 306 2.42 1.30 -1.81
CA ARG A 306 1.49 2.43 -1.82
C ARG A 306 0.06 2.00 -2.13
N LEU A 307 -0.10 1.15 -3.14
CA LEU A 307 -1.41 0.70 -3.59
C LEU A 307 -2.01 -0.42 -2.73
N THR A 308 -1.27 -0.97 -1.78
CA THR A 308 -1.75 -2.05 -0.89
C THR A 308 -1.86 -1.60 0.57
N GLU A 309 -0.88 -0.87 1.10
CA GLU A 309 -0.77 -0.50 2.52
C GLU A 309 -0.96 0.99 2.80
N LYS A 310 -0.03 1.82 2.33
CA LYS A 310 0.09 3.24 2.70
C LYS A 310 0.31 4.11 1.46
N TRP A 311 -0.77 4.62 0.87
CA TRP A 311 -0.72 5.37 -0.40
C TRP A 311 0.21 6.60 -0.38
N THR A 312 0.35 7.26 0.76
CA THR A 312 1.17 8.48 0.91
C THR A 312 2.64 8.23 1.22
N VAL A 313 3.08 6.96 1.34
CA VAL A 313 4.43 6.61 1.82
C VAL A 313 5.25 5.98 0.71
N ASN A 314 6.42 6.55 0.43
CA ASN A 314 7.43 5.89 -0.38
C ASN A 314 8.31 4.98 0.51
N LEU A 315 8.60 3.77 0.04
CA LEU A 315 9.53 2.85 0.70
C LEU A 315 10.98 3.34 0.61
N CYS A 316 11.33 4.05 -0.46
CA CYS A 316 12.68 4.54 -0.70
C CYS A 316 12.70 6.07 -0.83
N ILE A 317 13.43 6.73 0.07
CA ILE A 317 13.54 8.19 0.10
C ILE A 317 14.25 8.77 -1.15
N ASN A 318 15.14 8.00 -1.75
CA ASN A 318 15.92 8.41 -2.94
C ASN A 318 15.15 8.22 -4.26
N LEU A 319 14.00 7.55 -4.22
CA LEU A 319 13.11 7.34 -5.38
C LEU A 319 11.70 7.88 -5.07
N PRO A 320 11.55 9.18 -4.75
CA PRO A 320 10.27 9.73 -4.36
C PRO A 320 9.27 9.66 -5.51
N THR A 321 7.99 9.60 -5.17
CA THR A 321 6.92 9.92 -6.14
C THR A 321 6.72 11.44 -6.17
N PRO A 322 6.97 12.12 -7.31
CA PRO A 322 6.86 13.58 -7.40
C PRO A 322 5.52 14.14 -6.93
N SER A 323 4.42 13.54 -7.36
CA SER A 323 3.06 13.95 -7.00
C SER A 323 2.81 13.90 -5.48
N LEU A 324 3.31 12.88 -4.78
CA LEU A 324 3.19 12.79 -3.33
C LEU A 324 3.99 13.88 -2.60
N THR A 325 5.15 14.24 -3.13
CA THR A 325 5.97 15.33 -2.59
C THR A 325 5.22 16.66 -2.72
N MET A 326 4.65 16.92 -3.90
CA MET A 326 3.82 18.10 -4.17
C MET A 326 2.58 18.14 -3.25
N LEU A 327 1.83 17.05 -3.16
CA LEU A 327 0.62 16.95 -2.35
C LEU A 327 0.89 17.14 -0.85
N ARG A 328 1.98 16.56 -0.33
CA ARG A 328 2.42 16.76 1.05
C ARG A 328 2.73 18.23 1.33
N ALA A 329 3.44 18.91 0.43
CA ALA A 329 3.74 20.33 0.57
C ALA A 329 2.48 21.19 0.59
N MET A 330 1.44 20.82 -0.16
CA MET A 330 0.16 21.51 -0.19
C MET A 330 -0.82 21.09 0.91
N ARG A 331 -0.46 20.12 1.78
CA ARG A 331 -1.39 19.43 2.71
C ARG A 331 -2.65 18.92 2.00
N CYS A 332 -2.50 18.49 0.75
CA CYS A 332 -3.57 18.04 -0.13
C CYS A 332 -3.59 16.52 -0.21
N HIS A 333 -4.78 15.91 -0.15
CA HIS A 333 -4.96 14.49 -0.42
C HIS A 333 -4.86 14.23 -1.93
N GLY A 334 -4.58 12.97 -2.28
CA GLY A 334 -4.66 12.50 -3.66
C GLY A 334 -6.08 12.50 -4.23
N PRO A 335 -6.28 11.81 -5.36
CA PRO A 335 -7.56 11.75 -6.05
C PRO A 335 -8.58 10.86 -5.32
N VAL A 336 -9.01 11.29 -4.13
CA VAL A 336 -9.99 10.59 -3.29
C VAL A 336 -11.40 11.14 -3.48
N GLY A 337 -12.42 10.31 -3.29
CA GLY A 337 -13.82 10.71 -3.43
C GLY A 337 -14.38 11.45 -2.20
N ALA A 338 -15.52 12.11 -2.40
CA ALA A 338 -16.22 12.87 -1.35
C ALA A 338 -16.59 12.00 -0.13
N LYS A 339 -16.95 10.73 -0.36
CA LYS A 339 -17.25 9.78 0.74
C LYS A 339 -16.11 9.66 1.74
N PHE A 340 -14.88 9.49 1.24
CA PHE A 340 -13.68 9.44 2.09
C PHE A 340 -13.45 10.76 2.81
N ALA A 341 -13.53 11.88 2.08
CA ALA A 341 -13.31 13.20 2.63
C ALA A 341 -14.23 13.50 3.82
N TYR A 342 -15.54 13.27 3.63
CA TYR A 342 -16.54 13.54 4.65
C TYR A 342 -16.39 12.63 5.86
N GLN A 343 -16.13 11.34 5.65
CA GLN A 343 -15.86 10.40 6.75
C GLN A 343 -14.66 10.86 7.57
N LYS A 344 -13.56 11.25 6.92
CA LYS A 344 -12.36 11.72 7.60
C LYS A 344 -12.59 13.01 8.39
N LEU A 345 -13.33 13.96 7.82
CA LEU A 345 -13.71 15.20 8.52
C LEU A 345 -14.55 14.92 9.76
N GLN A 346 -15.52 13.99 9.67
CA GLN A 346 -16.35 13.61 10.81
C GLN A 346 -15.54 12.90 11.91
N GLU A 347 -14.70 11.94 11.54
CA GLU A 347 -13.89 11.16 12.50
C GLU A 347 -12.81 11.99 13.20
N LYS A 348 -12.17 12.93 12.48
CA LYS A 348 -11.06 13.73 13.03
C LYS A 348 -11.50 15.07 13.61
N GLY A 349 -12.58 15.64 13.09
CA GLY A 349 -13.06 16.97 13.48
C GLY A 349 -13.94 17.01 14.71
N GLY A 350 -14.28 15.87 15.33
CA GLY A 350 -15.15 15.87 16.51
C GLY A 350 -16.51 16.55 16.28
N HIS A 351 -16.96 16.64 15.01
CA HIS A 351 -18.10 17.42 14.54
C HIS A 351 -18.00 18.95 14.69
N GLU A 352 -16.80 19.51 14.84
CA GLU A 352 -16.59 20.97 14.85
C GLU A 352 -16.76 21.58 13.44
N ALA A 353 -17.55 22.65 13.36
CA ALA A 353 -17.70 23.43 12.14
C ALA A 353 -16.37 24.12 11.75
N GLY A 354 -16.12 24.26 10.45
CA GLY A 354 -14.95 24.97 9.93
C GLY A 354 -13.68 24.12 9.77
N TRP A 355 -13.68 22.87 10.22
CA TRP A 355 -12.63 21.91 9.83
C TRP A 355 -12.78 21.54 8.36
N TYR A 356 -11.66 21.45 7.66
CA TYR A 356 -11.65 21.23 6.22
C TYR A 356 -10.49 20.36 5.77
N LEU A 357 -10.57 19.86 4.54
CA LEU A 357 -9.47 19.22 3.85
C LEU A 357 -9.46 19.58 2.38
N ILE A 358 -8.31 19.41 1.77
CA ILE A 358 -8.12 19.62 0.34
C ILE A 358 -7.80 18.27 -0.29
N ARG A 359 -8.36 17.99 -1.47
CA ARG A 359 -8.08 16.78 -2.24
C ARG A 359 -8.06 17.05 -3.75
N GLN A 360 -7.31 16.25 -4.49
CA GLN A 360 -7.49 16.19 -5.94
C GLN A 360 -8.84 15.56 -6.29
N SER A 361 -9.41 15.95 -7.44
CA SER A 361 -10.60 15.31 -7.98
C SER A 361 -10.31 13.86 -8.35
N SER A 362 -11.23 12.96 -8.02
CA SER A 362 -11.12 11.53 -8.35
C SER A 362 -11.43 11.23 -9.81
N SER A 363 -11.99 12.18 -10.56
CA SER A 363 -12.46 11.98 -11.94
C SER A 363 -11.86 12.94 -12.96
N VAL A 364 -11.35 14.10 -12.54
CA VAL A 364 -10.85 15.14 -13.45
C VAL A 364 -9.46 15.59 -13.03
N TYR A 365 -8.50 15.55 -13.94
CA TYR A 365 -7.15 16.05 -13.70
C TYR A 365 -7.12 17.58 -13.66
N GLY A 366 -6.20 18.15 -12.88
CA GLY A 366 -6.07 19.60 -12.74
C GLY A 366 -7.21 20.22 -11.91
N GLU A 367 -8.06 19.41 -11.29
CA GLU A 367 -9.09 19.89 -10.38
C GLU A 367 -8.85 19.44 -8.95
N TYR A 368 -9.21 20.32 -8.03
CA TYR A 368 -9.15 20.12 -6.59
C TYR A 368 -10.52 20.37 -5.98
N ARG A 369 -10.69 19.90 -4.75
CA ARG A 369 -11.88 20.10 -3.92
C ARG A 369 -11.43 20.56 -2.55
N LEU A 370 -12.14 21.56 -2.00
CA LEU A 370 -12.08 21.91 -0.59
C LEU A 370 -13.36 21.42 0.05
N ASP A 371 -13.26 20.35 0.84
CA ASP A 371 -14.38 19.78 1.59
C ASP A 371 -14.32 20.29 3.02
N PHE A 372 -15.43 20.75 3.59
CA PHE A 372 -15.49 21.30 4.94
C PHE A 372 -16.80 21.00 5.66
N LEU A 373 -16.81 21.08 6.99
CA LEU A 373 -18.03 20.97 7.79
C LEU A 373 -18.66 22.37 7.97
N GLY A 374 -19.85 22.58 7.43
CA GLY A 374 -20.64 23.79 7.65
C GLY A 374 -21.16 23.92 9.09
N ARG A 375 -21.91 24.98 9.38
CA ARG A 375 -22.40 25.31 10.74
C ARG A 375 -23.17 24.17 11.43
N ASN A 376 -23.90 23.36 10.67
CA ASN A 376 -24.70 22.26 11.19
C ASN A 376 -23.98 20.89 11.09
N ALA A 377 -22.64 20.90 10.97
CA ALA A 377 -21.82 19.72 10.67
C ALA A 377 -22.22 19.00 9.36
N VAL A 378 -22.89 19.71 8.46
CA VAL A 378 -23.23 19.24 7.11
C VAL A 378 -21.99 19.40 6.23
N PRO A 379 -21.53 18.35 5.54
CA PRO A 379 -20.40 18.46 4.63
C PRO A 379 -20.74 19.28 3.38
N GLU A 380 -19.89 20.24 3.06
CA GLU A 380 -19.96 21.09 1.88
C GLU A 380 -18.66 20.97 1.07
N THR A 381 -18.71 21.32 -0.22
CA THR A 381 -17.55 21.19 -1.14
C THR A 381 -17.46 22.36 -2.09
N LEU A 382 -16.28 22.96 -2.19
CA LEU A 382 -15.95 23.94 -3.23
C LEU A 382 -15.08 23.32 -4.32
N ARG A 383 -15.32 23.70 -5.57
CA ARG A 383 -14.54 23.29 -6.74
C ARG A 383 -13.43 24.30 -7.02
N ILE A 384 -12.20 23.80 -7.12
CA ILE A 384 -10.99 24.58 -7.41
C ILE A 384 -10.37 24.02 -8.70
N VAL A 385 -9.99 24.89 -9.62
CA VAL A 385 -9.35 24.53 -10.88
C VAL A 385 -7.90 25.02 -10.86
N GLN A 386 -6.99 24.15 -11.29
CA GLN A 386 -5.60 24.49 -11.56
C GLN A 386 -5.46 24.92 -13.02
N LEU A 387 -5.02 26.16 -13.20
CA LEU A 387 -4.78 26.80 -14.49
C LEU A 387 -3.34 26.50 -14.96
N GLU A 388 -3.01 27.00 -16.15
CA GLU A 388 -1.64 26.97 -16.68
C GLU A 388 -0.64 27.61 -15.69
N GLU A 389 0.62 27.17 -15.75
CA GLU A 389 1.71 27.58 -14.84
C GLU A 389 1.49 27.20 -13.35
N GLY A 390 0.48 26.37 -13.05
CA GLY A 390 0.23 25.86 -11.71
C GLY A 390 -0.50 26.83 -10.78
N ARG A 391 -1.17 27.86 -11.33
CA ARG A 391 -2.03 28.78 -10.58
C ARG A 391 -3.41 28.19 -10.31
N PHE A 392 -4.15 28.74 -9.36
CA PHE A 392 -5.44 28.20 -8.89
C PHE A 392 -6.55 29.26 -8.89
N ALA A 393 -7.77 28.84 -9.23
CA ALA A 393 -8.97 29.67 -9.17
C ALA A 393 -10.16 28.87 -8.63
N LEU A 394 -11.15 29.57 -8.07
CA LEU A 394 -12.48 29.00 -7.84
C LEU A 394 -13.21 28.93 -9.18
N ASP A 395 -13.90 27.82 -9.42
CA ASP A 395 -14.59 27.55 -10.69
C ASP A 395 -15.70 28.54 -11.03
N GLU A 396 -16.27 29.19 -10.01
CA GLU A 396 -17.34 30.20 -10.18
C GLU A 396 -16.79 31.65 -10.18
N ALA A 397 -15.47 31.86 -10.13
CA ALA A 397 -14.88 33.19 -10.13
C ALA A 397 -14.78 33.79 -11.55
N ALA A 398 -15.02 35.10 -11.67
CA ALA A 398 -14.86 35.83 -12.94
C ALA A 398 -13.38 35.80 -13.41
N PRO A 399 -13.09 35.69 -14.72
CA PRO A 399 -11.74 35.43 -15.22
C PRO A 399 -10.66 36.48 -14.89
N GLU A 400 -11.02 37.70 -14.50
CA GLU A 400 -10.08 38.79 -14.19
C GLU A 400 -9.87 39.02 -12.68
N GLU A 401 -10.70 38.42 -11.82
CA GLU A 401 -10.60 38.52 -10.35
C GLU A 401 -10.57 37.11 -9.75
N GLY A 402 -9.46 36.72 -9.11
CA GLY A 402 -9.42 35.49 -8.32
C GLY A 402 -8.54 34.35 -8.86
N ILE A 403 -7.40 34.68 -9.49
CA ILE A 403 -6.32 33.73 -9.75
C ILE A 403 -5.23 33.87 -8.69
N TYR A 404 -4.83 32.75 -8.09
CA TYR A 404 -3.90 32.72 -6.97
C TYR A 404 -2.72 31.79 -7.27
N PRO A 405 -1.50 32.13 -6.83
CA PRO A 405 -0.31 31.31 -7.11
C PRO A 405 -0.26 30.02 -6.29
N THR A 406 -1.03 29.91 -5.21
CA THR A 406 -1.07 28.72 -4.36
C THR A 406 -2.47 28.50 -3.80
N LEU A 407 -2.80 27.25 -3.47
CA LEU A 407 -4.03 26.89 -2.74
C LEU A 407 -4.13 27.63 -1.39
N ALA A 408 -3.01 27.83 -0.70
CA ALA A 408 -3.00 28.55 0.58
C ALA A 408 -3.50 29.99 0.43
N LYS A 409 -3.02 30.71 -0.60
CA LYS A 409 -3.48 32.08 -0.90
C LYS A 409 -4.94 32.13 -1.34
N LEU A 410 -5.35 31.21 -2.24
CA LEU A 410 -6.74 31.08 -2.66
C LEU A 410 -7.67 30.91 -1.44
N ILE A 411 -7.29 30.06 -0.50
CA ILE A 411 -8.09 29.79 0.70
C ILE A 411 -8.16 31.02 1.60
N SER A 412 -7.02 31.68 1.86
CA SER A 412 -6.98 32.81 2.78
C SER A 412 -7.64 34.07 2.24
N GLU A 413 -7.51 34.34 0.95
CA GLU A 413 -7.91 35.61 0.33
C GLU A 413 -9.29 35.53 -0.37
N ALA A 414 -9.67 34.37 -0.91
CA ALA A 414 -10.93 34.21 -1.66
C ALA A 414 -12.00 33.43 -0.89
N ILE A 415 -11.62 32.30 -0.29
CA ILE A 415 -12.59 31.35 0.30
C ILE A 415 -12.98 31.77 1.71
N ARG A 416 -12.02 32.03 2.59
CA ARG A 416 -12.31 32.39 3.99
C ARG A 416 -13.26 33.59 4.14
N PRO A 417 -13.14 34.68 3.35
CA PRO A 417 -14.03 35.83 3.49
C PRO A 417 -15.46 35.58 2.99
N THR A 418 -15.69 34.55 2.16
CA THR A 418 -16.98 34.30 1.50
C THR A 418 -17.82 33.24 2.22
N LEU A 419 -17.24 32.49 3.15
CA LEU A 419 -17.93 31.44 3.87
C LEU A 419 -18.61 31.95 5.14
N ASP A 420 -19.80 31.42 5.42
CA ASP A 420 -20.53 31.66 6.68
C ASP A 420 -19.91 30.94 7.89
N VAL A 421 -18.84 30.18 7.70
CA VAL A 421 -18.13 29.43 8.75
C VAL A 421 -16.63 29.76 8.68
N GLU A 422 -16.00 29.94 9.83
CA GLU A 422 -14.56 30.20 9.89
C GLU A 422 -13.77 28.92 9.61
N LEU A 423 -13.00 28.90 8.52
CA LEU A 423 -12.11 27.76 8.21
C LEU A 423 -10.89 27.74 9.15
N GLY A 424 -10.97 26.89 10.17
CA GLY A 424 -9.93 26.68 11.18
C GLY A 424 -8.83 25.73 10.71
N TYR A 425 -8.97 24.44 11.02
CA TYR A 425 -7.92 23.44 10.83
C TYR A 425 -8.04 22.66 9.51
N CYS A 426 -6.94 22.61 8.75
CA CYS A 426 -6.80 21.74 7.57
C CYS A 426 -6.34 20.34 7.99
N VAL A 427 -7.25 19.36 7.93
CA VAL A 427 -6.97 17.94 8.17
C VAL A 427 -6.03 17.44 7.08
N PRO A 428 -4.77 17.08 7.40
CA PRO A 428 -3.81 16.65 6.39
C PRO A 428 -3.98 15.17 6.01
N PRO A 429 -3.40 14.73 4.87
CA PRO A 429 -3.25 13.31 4.58
C PRO A 429 -2.50 12.58 5.70
N SER A 430 -2.94 11.36 5.99
CA SER A 430 -2.31 10.46 6.95
C SER A 430 -1.86 9.20 6.25
N GLU A 431 -0.73 8.63 6.68
CA GLU A 431 -0.27 7.33 6.18
C GLU A 431 -1.24 6.17 6.53
N TYR A 432 -2.11 6.38 7.52
CA TYR A 432 -3.12 5.40 7.95
C TYR A 432 -4.47 5.57 7.25
N ASP A 433 -4.59 6.52 6.32
CA ASP A 433 -5.83 6.76 5.59
C ASP A 433 -6.24 5.52 4.78
N LYS A 434 -7.45 5.02 5.03
CA LYS A 434 -8.07 3.97 4.22
C LYS A 434 -8.83 4.62 3.08
N THR A 435 -8.14 4.75 1.95
CA THR A 435 -8.67 5.41 0.75
C THR A 435 -9.01 4.38 -0.34
N GLN A 436 -9.80 4.81 -1.31
CA GLN A 436 -10.02 4.05 -2.56
C GLN A 436 -8.75 3.88 -3.41
N LEU A 437 -7.66 4.57 -3.08
CA LEU A 437 -6.38 4.50 -3.81
C LEU A 437 -5.57 3.26 -3.45
N LEU A 438 -6.01 2.48 -2.45
CA LEU A 438 -5.46 1.16 -2.12
C LEU A 438 -5.94 0.09 -3.13
N LEU A 439 -5.74 0.36 -4.44
CA LEU A 439 -6.25 -0.43 -5.56
C LEU A 439 -5.69 -1.85 -5.65
N CYS A 440 -4.51 -2.07 -5.07
CA CYS A 440 -3.84 -3.37 -4.99
C CYS A 440 -4.04 -4.07 -3.63
N ARG A 441 -4.87 -3.53 -2.73
CA ARG A 441 -5.14 -4.17 -1.44
C ARG A 441 -6.04 -5.40 -1.62
N PRO A 442 -5.59 -6.60 -1.20
CA PRO A 442 -6.44 -7.79 -1.19
C PRO A 442 -7.68 -7.59 -0.30
N PRO A 443 -8.87 -8.08 -0.69
CA PRO A 443 -10.08 -7.98 0.14
C PRO A 443 -9.92 -8.63 1.52
N SER A 444 -9.09 -9.66 1.66
CA SER A 444 -8.78 -10.28 2.96
C SER A 444 -8.20 -9.29 3.97
N LEU A 445 -7.41 -8.31 3.50
CA LEU A 445 -6.85 -7.24 4.33
C LEU A 445 -7.83 -6.08 4.57
N ASP A 446 -8.98 -6.05 3.90
CA ASP A 446 -10.07 -5.11 4.19
C ASP A 446 -10.94 -5.61 5.34
N VAL A 447 -10.97 -6.93 5.56
CA VAL A 447 -11.68 -7.57 6.69
C VAL A 447 -10.93 -7.37 8.01
N GLU A 448 -9.61 -7.20 7.97
CA GLU A 448 -8.79 -6.88 9.15
C GLU A 448 -8.91 -5.40 9.53
N LYS A 449 -10.02 -5.09 10.21
CA LYS A 449 -10.18 -4.17 11.35
C LYS A 449 -11.65 -4.13 11.84
N SER A 450 -12.55 -4.96 11.31
CA SER A 450 -13.78 -5.31 12.03
C SER A 450 -13.49 -6.46 12.97
N ALA A 451 -13.11 -6.13 14.21
CA ALA A 451 -13.00 -7.03 15.35
C ALA A 451 -12.33 -8.40 15.03
N LEU A 452 -11.01 -8.48 15.24
CA LEU A 452 -10.45 -9.69 15.85
C LEU A 452 -11.46 -10.13 16.91
N LYS A 453 -12.04 -11.34 16.79
CA LYS A 453 -12.93 -11.90 17.79
C LYS A 453 -12.24 -11.72 19.13
N ARG A 454 -12.71 -10.73 19.89
CA ARG A 454 -12.20 -10.40 21.21
C ARG A 454 -12.64 -11.58 22.05
N ASP A 455 -11.71 -12.44 22.47
CA ASP A 455 -12.03 -13.43 23.49
C ASP A 455 -12.64 -12.68 24.69
N PRO A 456 -13.74 -13.20 25.28
CA PRO A 456 -14.40 -12.55 26.39
C PRO A 456 -13.40 -12.39 27.54
N ARG A 457 -13.20 -11.14 27.97
CA ARG A 457 -12.19 -10.77 28.97
C ARG A 457 -12.63 -11.18 30.37
N GLU A 458 -11.68 -11.71 31.14
CA GLU A 458 -11.90 -12.15 32.51
C GLU A 458 -11.67 -11.00 33.52
N CYS A 459 -12.70 -10.69 34.29
CA CYS A 459 -12.53 -9.97 35.55
C CYS A 459 -11.98 -10.98 36.57
N ILE A 460 -10.73 -10.81 36.98
CA ILE A 460 -10.08 -11.70 37.94
C ILE A 460 -10.71 -11.43 39.30
N HIS A 461 -11.46 -12.41 39.81
CA HIS A 461 -12.04 -12.32 41.14
C HIS A 461 -10.92 -12.20 42.18
N SER A 462 -11.07 -11.30 43.16
CA SER A 462 -10.04 -11.03 44.17
C SER A 462 -9.61 -12.29 44.96
N GLY A 463 -10.51 -13.27 45.11
CA GLY A 463 -10.21 -14.58 45.72
C GLY A 463 -9.30 -15.51 44.90
N ALA A 464 -9.07 -15.21 43.61
CA ALA A 464 -8.11 -15.93 42.77
C ALA A 464 -6.66 -15.45 42.99
N LEU A 465 -6.48 -14.36 43.72
CA LEU A 465 -5.18 -13.77 44.04
C LEU A 465 -4.70 -14.17 45.43
N THR A 466 -3.44 -14.57 45.53
CA THR A 466 -2.77 -14.78 46.82
C THR A 466 -1.58 -13.83 46.92
N PHE A 467 -1.57 -12.95 47.93
CA PHE A 467 -0.43 -12.07 48.23
C PHE A 467 0.60 -12.84 49.05
N THR A 468 1.87 -12.79 48.66
CA THR A 468 2.98 -13.37 49.44
C THR A 468 4.15 -12.40 49.52
N GLU A 469 4.79 -12.35 50.70
CA GLU A 469 6.03 -11.62 50.93
C GLU A 469 7.28 -12.44 50.56
N ASN A 470 7.15 -13.77 50.41
CA ASN A 470 8.23 -14.68 50.04
C ASN A 470 8.27 -14.92 48.53
N ARG A 471 9.32 -14.39 47.88
CA ARG A 471 9.54 -14.51 46.43
C ARG A 471 9.99 -15.91 45.96
N LYS A 472 10.35 -16.82 46.87
CA LYS A 472 11.06 -18.08 46.54
C LYS A 472 10.23 -19.36 46.53
N ASP A 473 8.99 -19.35 46.99
CA ASP A 473 8.19 -20.58 46.99
C ASP A 473 7.68 -20.87 45.58
N GLU A 474 7.85 -22.03 44.97
CA GLU A 474 7.05 -22.42 43.79
C GLU A 474 5.81 -23.15 44.29
N LEU A 475 4.62 -22.64 43.97
CA LEU A 475 3.36 -23.31 44.31
C LEU A 475 2.84 -23.99 43.04
N PRO A 476 2.67 -25.33 43.03
CA PRO A 476 2.20 -26.05 41.84
C PRO A 476 0.88 -25.46 41.32
N GLY A 477 0.83 -25.12 40.02
CA GLY A 477 -0.37 -24.58 39.37
C GLY A 477 -0.66 -23.09 39.61
N LYS A 478 0.30 -22.29 40.11
CA LYS A 478 0.16 -20.83 40.25
C LYS A 478 1.32 -20.07 39.61
N PHE A 479 1.02 -18.97 38.92
CA PHE A 479 2.03 -18.10 38.32
C PHE A 479 2.08 -16.73 39.01
N THR A 480 3.27 -16.11 39.02
CA THR A 480 3.48 -14.80 39.66
C THR A 480 3.06 -13.69 38.70
N VAL A 481 2.24 -12.76 39.20
CA VAL A 481 1.72 -11.60 38.48
C VAL A 481 2.03 -10.32 39.24
N GLU A 482 2.07 -9.21 38.52
CA GLU A 482 2.16 -7.88 39.11
C GLU A 482 0.81 -7.18 39.02
N ILE A 483 0.42 -6.45 40.07
CA ILE A 483 -0.82 -5.67 40.07
C ILE A 483 -0.48 -4.20 40.17
N LYS A 484 -0.92 -3.44 39.17
CA LYS A 484 -0.88 -1.98 39.17
C LYS A 484 -2.20 -1.44 39.70
N THR A 485 -2.21 -1.04 40.95
CA THR A 485 -3.40 -0.49 41.61
C THR A 485 -3.47 1.03 41.47
N PHE A 486 -4.68 1.56 41.25
CA PHE A 486 -4.90 3.00 41.28
C PHE A 486 -5.08 3.52 42.72
N PRO A 487 -4.37 4.59 43.13
CA PRO A 487 -4.49 5.12 44.49
C PRO A 487 -5.93 5.58 44.80
N ARG A 488 -6.45 5.19 45.97
CA ARG A 488 -7.83 5.52 46.39
C ARG A 488 -8.11 7.03 46.46
N SER A 489 -7.10 7.84 46.75
CA SER A 489 -7.23 9.30 46.88
C SER A 489 -7.63 10.02 45.59
N PHE A 490 -7.37 9.42 44.43
CA PHE A 490 -7.66 10.02 43.12
C PHE A 490 -8.80 9.33 42.37
N PHE A 491 -9.35 8.26 42.95
CA PHE A 491 -10.32 7.39 42.29
C PHE A 491 -11.59 8.13 41.87
N VAL A 492 -12.12 9.01 42.73
CA VAL A 492 -13.38 9.74 42.47
C VAL A 492 -13.29 10.66 41.25
N LEU A 493 -12.10 11.19 40.93
CA LEU A 493 -11.91 12.17 39.86
C LEU A 493 -11.49 11.53 38.52
N TYR A 494 -10.81 10.38 38.56
CA TYR A 494 -10.12 9.84 37.38
C TYR A 494 -10.39 8.35 37.12
N ALA A 495 -11.32 7.72 37.86
CA ALA A 495 -11.65 6.31 37.67
C ALA A 495 -12.05 5.98 36.23
N GLN A 496 -12.88 6.82 35.60
CA GLN A 496 -13.35 6.56 34.23
C GLN A 496 -12.19 6.58 33.22
N GLU A 497 -11.31 7.56 33.31
CA GLU A 497 -10.13 7.68 32.44
C GLU A 497 -9.16 6.52 32.66
N PHE A 498 -8.92 6.16 33.92
CA PHE A 498 -8.08 5.01 34.28
C PHE A 498 -8.65 3.69 33.73
N MET A 499 -9.96 3.49 33.84
CA MET A 499 -10.65 2.31 33.30
C MET A 499 -10.55 2.25 31.77
N VAL A 500 -10.69 3.39 31.09
CA VAL A 500 -10.49 3.48 29.62
C VAL A 500 -9.06 3.12 29.24
N GLN A 501 -8.04 3.54 30.01
CA GLN A 501 -6.66 3.16 29.73
C GLN A 501 -6.40 1.67 29.99
N CYS A 502 -6.91 1.13 31.10
CA CYS A 502 -6.81 -0.31 31.37
C CYS A 502 -7.48 -1.13 30.26
N ASP A 503 -8.64 -0.69 29.77
CA ASP A 503 -9.35 -1.34 28.67
C ASP A 503 -8.51 -1.41 27.39
N ARG A 504 -7.79 -0.33 27.06
CA ARG A 504 -6.83 -0.28 25.93
C ARG A 504 -5.63 -1.20 26.17
N MET A 505 -5.01 -1.11 27.34
CA MET A 505 -3.79 -1.86 27.70
C MET A 505 -4.01 -3.38 27.68
N LEU A 506 -5.19 -3.83 28.11
CA LEU A 506 -5.61 -5.23 28.05
C LEU A 506 -5.63 -5.80 26.59
N PHE A 507 -5.57 -4.96 25.55
CA PHE A 507 -5.59 -5.40 24.13
C PHE A 507 -4.23 -5.28 23.44
N TRP A 508 -3.17 -4.87 24.14
CA TRP A 508 -1.87 -4.73 23.49
C TRP A 508 -1.28 -6.08 23.10
N GLN A 509 -1.01 -6.24 21.80
CA GLN A 509 -0.42 -7.43 21.18
C GLN A 509 0.95 -7.11 20.61
N CYS A 510 1.90 -6.83 21.49
CA CYS A 510 3.29 -6.61 21.11
C CYS A 510 4.20 -7.45 22.00
N GLU A 511 5.04 -8.28 21.38
CA GLU A 511 6.06 -9.07 22.10
C GLU A 511 7.09 -8.19 22.81
N ALA A 512 7.15 -6.91 22.47
CA ALA A 512 8.00 -5.93 23.12
C ALA A 512 7.23 -5.12 24.17
N ILE A 513 6.01 -5.50 24.56
CA ILE A 513 5.21 -4.86 25.61
C ILE A 513 4.80 -5.89 26.66
N VAL A 514 4.77 -5.46 27.92
CA VAL A 514 4.35 -6.27 29.08
C VAL A 514 2.90 -6.69 28.90
N ASN A 515 2.66 -7.99 28.94
CA ASN A 515 1.34 -8.54 28.74
C ASN A 515 0.40 -8.20 29.90
N SER A 516 -0.79 -7.71 29.56
CA SER A 516 -1.86 -7.44 30.52
C SER A 516 -2.79 -8.64 30.57
N LEU A 517 -2.86 -9.29 31.73
CA LEU A 517 -3.55 -10.57 31.93
C LEU A 517 -5.03 -10.38 32.29
N GLY A 518 -5.40 -9.25 32.90
CA GLY A 518 -6.78 -9.00 33.31
C GLY A 518 -6.90 -7.81 34.24
N MET A 519 -8.11 -7.57 34.73
CA MET A 519 -8.38 -6.55 35.74
C MET A 519 -8.89 -7.20 37.02
N VAL A 520 -8.54 -6.62 38.16
CA VAL A 520 -9.04 -7.04 39.47
C VAL A 520 -9.76 -5.89 40.15
N HIS A 521 -10.87 -6.22 40.83
CA HIS A 521 -11.52 -5.35 41.79
C HIS A 521 -11.39 -5.93 43.21
N SER A 522 -10.49 -5.35 44.02
CA SER A 522 -10.33 -5.72 45.44
C SER A 522 -10.14 -4.46 46.28
N GLY A 523 -11.24 -3.72 46.48
CA GLY A 523 -11.23 -2.45 47.21
C GLY A 523 -10.56 -1.26 46.48
N SER A 524 -9.87 -1.49 45.36
CA SER A 524 -9.44 -0.53 44.33
C SER A 524 -9.35 -1.29 42.99
N PHE A 525 -9.50 -0.58 41.86
CA PHE A 525 -9.25 -1.19 40.55
C PHE A 525 -7.75 -1.31 40.30
N GLY A 526 -7.36 -2.44 39.74
CA GLY A 526 -5.98 -2.67 39.32
C GLY A 526 -5.88 -3.47 38.03
N LEU A 527 -4.83 -3.18 37.27
CA LEU A 527 -4.45 -3.95 36.09
C LEU A 527 -3.48 -5.06 36.53
N VAL A 528 -3.81 -6.30 36.20
CA VAL A 528 -2.97 -7.47 36.44
C VAL A 528 -2.11 -7.67 35.20
N CYS A 529 -0.79 -7.65 35.37
CA CYS A 529 0.20 -7.80 34.32
C CYS A 529 1.10 -9.00 34.64
N GLU A 530 1.81 -9.50 33.63
CA GLU A 530 2.88 -10.47 33.86
C GLU A 530 3.96 -9.89 34.79
N PHE A 531 4.55 -10.75 35.62
CA PHE A 531 5.63 -10.35 36.51
C PHE A 531 7.00 -10.42 35.83
N LEU A 532 7.73 -9.30 35.84
CA LEU A 532 9.09 -9.21 35.31
C LEU A 532 10.14 -9.26 36.43
N PRO A 533 10.90 -10.37 36.57
CA PRO A 533 11.79 -10.60 37.71
C PRO A 533 13.00 -9.66 37.77
N LEU A 534 13.46 -9.13 36.63
CA LEU A 534 14.62 -8.23 36.58
C LEU A 534 14.25 -6.76 36.82
N GLY A 535 12.96 -6.45 36.98
CA GLY A 535 12.51 -5.12 37.33
C GLY A 535 12.53 -4.15 36.13
N SER A 536 12.73 -2.86 36.41
CA SER A 536 12.64 -1.81 35.39
C SER A 536 13.88 -1.79 34.46
N LEU A 537 13.72 -1.60 33.14
CA LEU A 537 14.79 -1.64 32.14
C LEU A 537 15.79 -0.52 32.40
N ASP A 538 15.31 0.66 32.74
CA ASP A 538 16.14 1.78 33.18
C ASP A 538 17.01 1.38 34.37
N ALA A 539 16.42 0.81 35.43
CA ALA A 539 17.14 0.38 36.61
C ALA A 539 18.10 -0.77 36.31
N TYR A 540 17.70 -1.71 35.46
CA TYR A 540 18.51 -2.85 35.05
C TYR A 540 19.74 -2.40 34.25
N LEU A 541 19.56 -1.54 33.24
CA LEU A 541 20.65 -0.97 32.45
C LEU A 541 21.62 -0.16 33.31
N HIS A 542 21.12 0.61 34.29
CA HIS A 542 21.97 1.33 35.23
C HIS A 542 22.75 0.40 36.16
N GLN A 543 22.11 -0.64 36.70
CA GLN A 543 22.73 -1.57 37.64
C GLN A 543 23.75 -2.51 36.97
N HIS A 544 23.55 -2.87 35.70
CA HIS A 544 24.35 -3.86 34.98
C HIS A 544 25.21 -3.24 33.86
N ARG A 545 25.36 -1.91 33.85
CA ARG A 545 26.15 -1.13 32.87
C ARG A 545 27.51 -1.74 32.52
N SER A 546 28.21 -2.30 33.50
CA SER A 546 29.57 -2.85 33.32
C SER A 546 29.59 -4.29 32.78
N GLN A 547 28.45 -4.95 32.70
CA GLN A 547 28.30 -6.35 32.26
C GLN A 547 27.62 -6.47 30.89
N LEU A 548 26.99 -5.39 30.40
CA LEU A 548 26.26 -5.34 29.14
C LEU A 548 27.20 -5.16 27.94
N GLN A 549 26.98 -5.94 26.89
CA GLN A 549 27.67 -5.82 25.61
C GLN A 549 26.92 -4.89 24.65
N ALA A 550 27.58 -4.45 23.58
CA ALA A 550 26.97 -3.58 22.57
C ALA A 550 25.75 -4.24 21.91
N VAL A 551 25.77 -5.56 21.69
CA VAL A 551 24.64 -6.31 21.12
C VAL A 551 23.41 -6.25 22.03
N ASP A 552 23.59 -6.27 23.35
CA ASP A 552 22.50 -6.15 24.33
C ASP A 552 21.82 -4.77 24.22
N LEU A 553 22.62 -3.71 24.05
CA LEU A 553 22.08 -2.37 23.88
C LEU A 553 21.32 -2.20 22.54
N VAL A 554 21.78 -2.85 21.47
CA VAL A 554 21.10 -2.85 20.17
C VAL A 554 19.76 -3.59 20.25
N GLU A 555 19.69 -4.74 20.91
CA GLU A 555 18.44 -5.48 21.07
C GLU A 555 17.46 -4.74 22.00
N ALA A 556 17.93 -4.11 23.08
CA ALA A 556 17.10 -3.25 23.91
C ALA A 556 16.54 -2.05 23.12
N ALA A 557 17.36 -1.40 22.29
CA ALA A 557 16.93 -0.31 21.42
C ALA A 557 15.91 -0.76 20.37
N LYS A 558 16.09 -1.95 19.79
CA LYS A 558 15.15 -2.58 18.85
C LYS A 558 13.82 -2.93 19.51
N GLY A 559 13.83 -3.46 20.73
CA GLY A 559 12.62 -3.69 21.52
C GLY A 559 11.86 -2.40 21.80
N LEU A 560 12.56 -1.34 22.19
CA LEU A 560 12.01 0.01 22.36
C LEU A 560 11.40 0.56 21.08
N ALA A 561 12.12 0.49 19.97
CA ALA A 561 11.61 0.93 18.68
C ALA A 561 10.34 0.16 18.27
N ARG A 562 10.30 -1.16 18.49
CA ARG A 562 9.14 -2.01 18.17
C ARG A 562 7.92 -1.68 19.03
N ALA A 563 8.08 -1.51 20.34
CA ALA A 563 6.97 -1.13 21.21
C ALA A 563 6.43 0.26 20.86
N LEU A 564 7.32 1.21 20.58
CA LEU A 564 6.91 2.57 20.19
C LEU A 564 6.20 2.59 18.83
N TRP A 565 6.71 1.82 17.87
CA TRP A 565 6.04 1.61 16.60
C TRP A 565 4.64 1.03 16.78
N TYR A 566 4.51 -0.03 17.59
CA TYR A 566 3.22 -0.68 17.87
C TYR A 566 2.21 0.28 18.51
N LEU A 567 2.63 1.03 19.54
CA LEU A 567 1.77 1.99 20.23
C LEU A 567 1.39 3.17 19.32
N GLY A 568 2.30 3.57 18.43
CA GLY A 568 2.05 4.58 17.41
C GLY A 568 1.02 4.15 16.35
N GLU A 569 1.14 2.92 15.83
CA GLU A 569 0.26 2.40 14.77
C GLU A 569 -1.16 2.08 15.26
N ASN A 570 -1.33 1.65 16.51
CA ASN A 570 -2.60 1.09 16.98
C ASN A 570 -3.41 2.01 17.90
N GLU A 571 -2.80 2.91 18.68
CA GLU A 571 -3.51 3.57 19.80
C GLU A 571 -3.45 5.10 19.83
N GLY A 572 -2.62 5.74 19.00
CA GLY A 572 -2.55 7.20 18.90
C GLY A 572 -2.06 7.89 20.19
N ALA A 573 -0.75 8.18 20.22
CA ALA A 573 -0.01 8.95 21.24
C ALA A 573 0.11 8.32 22.65
N VAL A 574 1.33 7.92 23.00
CA VAL A 574 1.72 7.50 24.37
C VAL A 574 2.96 8.31 24.80
N SER A 575 2.93 8.88 26.01
CA SER A 575 4.08 9.53 26.65
C SER A 575 4.91 8.52 27.45
N HIS A 576 6.24 8.67 27.39
CA HIS A 576 7.22 7.80 28.05
C HIS A 576 7.32 8.10 29.53
N GLU A 577 7.44 7.08 30.40
CA GLU A 577 8.25 7.27 31.62
C GLU A 577 8.78 6.02 32.37
N PHE A 578 8.37 4.76 32.15
CA PHE A 578 8.97 3.61 32.88
C PHE A 578 9.03 2.30 32.08
N CYS A 579 10.23 1.84 31.71
CA CYS A 579 10.46 0.57 30.97
C CYS A 579 10.83 -0.58 31.93
N ARG A 580 10.60 -1.87 31.62
CA ARG A 580 10.97 -3.06 32.43
C ARG A 580 11.74 -4.13 31.63
N SER A 581 12.54 -5.02 32.24
CA SER A 581 13.36 -6.04 31.54
C SER A 581 13.15 -7.49 32.02
N ARG A 582 13.46 -8.46 31.15
CA ARG A 582 13.56 -9.90 31.42
C ARG A 582 14.84 -10.46 30.77
N GLN A 583 15.33 -11.60 31.25
CA GLN A 583 16.66 -12.16 30.94
C GLN A 583 16.80 -12.59 29.46
N TYR A 584 18.03 -12.48 28.96
CA TYR A 584 18.43 -12.61 27.55
C TYR A 584 18.34 -14.03 27.02
N ASP A 585 17.29 -14.28 26.22
CA ASP A 585 17.24 -15.30 25.17
C ASP A 585 16.26 -14.89 24.04
N GLY A 586 16.26 -13.60 23.68
CA GLY A 586 15.69 -13.13 22.40
C GLY A 586 14.46 -12.21 22.40
N THR A 587 13.90 -11.77 23.53
CA THR A 587 12.79 -10.78 23.55
C THR A 587 12.86 -9.82 24.74
N THR A 588 12.87 -8.50 24.48
CA THR A 588 12.80 -7.45 25.52
C THR A 588 11.39 -6.83 25.53
N GLN A 589 10.63 -7.00 26.62
CA GLN A 589 9.27 -6.46 26.81
C GLN A 589 9.21 -5.16 27.62
N LEU A 590 8.31 -4.23 27.30
CA LEU A 590 8.25 -2.86 27.82
C LEU A 590 6.92 -2.50 28.44
N ASP A 591 6.93 -1.60 29.42
CA ASP A 591 5.73 -1.07 30.05
C ASP A 591 5.43 0.32 29.48
N ALA A 592 4.19 0.59 29.08
CA ALA A 592 3.79 1.91 28.58
C ALA A 592 2.55 2.42 29.34
N VAL A 593 2.48 3.72 29.61
CA VAL A 593 1.35 4.37 30.30
C VAL A 593 0.89 5.53 29.43
N ALA A 594 -0.40 5.60 29.14
CA ALA A 594 -0.96 6.67 28.30
C ALA A 594 -1.24 7.96 29.09
N SER A 595 -0.91 9.10 28.46
CA SER A 595 -1.28 10.50 28.77
C SER A 595 -0.38 11.34 29.72
N ASP A 596 -0.01 12.53 29.23
CA ASP A 596 0.80 13.58 29.91
C ASP A 596 0.22 14.06 31.24
N LYS A 597 -1.10 14.02 31.46
CA LYS A 597 -1.71 14.55 32.69
C LYS A 597 -1.71 13.56 33.86
N LEU A 598 -1.64 12.26 33.57
CA LEU A 598 -1.66 11.18 34.58
C LEU A 598 -0.24 10.79 35.03
N ALA A 599 0.75 10.83 34.13
CA ALA A 599 2.15 10.50 34.42
C ALA A 599 2.80 11.46 35.43
N ASP A 600 2.68 12.78 35.19
CA ASP A 600 3.24 13.82 36.08
C ASP A 600 2.70 13.73 37.52
N ARG A 601 1.45 13.29 37.69
CA ARG A 601 0.77 13.21 39.00
C ARG A 601 0.93 11.85 39.69
N TRP A 602 1.29 10.81 38.94
CA TRP A 602 1.78 9.55 39.50
C TRP A 602 3.17 9.71 40.15
N SER A 603 3.99 10.66 39.67
CA SER A 603 5.35 10.91 40.19
C SER A 603 5.36 11.50 41.61
N SER A 604 4.39 12.37 41.94
CA SER A 604 4.32 13.08 43.23
C SER A 604 3.91 12.18 44.39
N SER A 605 3.17 11.09 44.12
CA SER A 605 2.79 10.05 45.09
C SER A 605 3.94 9.09 45.43
N LYS A 606 4.85 8.79 44.48
CA LYS A 606 5.99 7.88 44.74
C LYS A 606 7.03 8.45 45.72
N ARG A 607 7.10 9.78 45.89
CA ARG A 607 8.00 10.40 46.88
C ARG A 607 7.49 10.26 48.32
N SER A 608 6.19 10.04 48.54
CA SER A 608 5.61 9.91 49.89
C SER A 608 5.38 8.46 50.34
N GLU A 609 5.28 7.48 49.44
CA GLU A 609 5.03 6.06 49.78
C GLU A 609 6.20 5.14 49.42
N ARG A 610 7.34 5.32 50.10
CA ARG A 610 8.31 4.24 50.27
C ARG A 610 7.76 3.20 51.26
N ARG A 611 7.23 2.09 50.72
CA ARG A 611 7.18 0.70 51.26
C ARG A 611 5.79 0.06 51.14
N ARG A 612 5.65 -0.85 50.15
CA ARG A 612 5.13 -2.24 50.24
C ARG A 612 4.94 -2.78 48.82
N ARG A 613 5.98 -3.40 48.25
CA ARG A 613 5.86 -4.20 47.02
C ARG A 613 5.48 -5.62 47.42
N HIS A 614 4.23 -6.01 47.23
CA HIS A 614 3.79 -7.39 47.44
C HIS A 614 3.75 -8.11 46.09
N SER A 615 4.33 -9.30 46.01
CA SER A 615 4.15 -10.20 44.85
C SER A 615 2.80 -10.91 44.98
N VAL A 616 2.05 -10.98 43.88
CA VAL A 616 0.71 -11.57 43.86
C VAL A 616 0.71 -12.77 42.93
N ARG A 617 -0.01 -13.83 43.27
CA ARG A 617 -0.08 -15.06 42.46
C ARG A 617 -1.50 -15.37 42.03
N LEU A 618 -1.65 -15.71 40.75
CA LEU A 618 -2.92 -16.09 40.13
C LEU A 618 -3.06 -17.63 40.15
N ARG A 619 -4.26 -18.15 40.42
CA ARG A 619 -4.60 -19.57 40.14
C ARG A 619 -4.95 -19.72 38.67
N GLN A 620 -4.54 -20.84 38.07
CA GLN A 620 -4.95 -21.23 36.72
C GLN A 620 -6.46 -21.44 36.62
#